data_AF-A0A093XBV0-F1
#
_entry.id   AF-A0A093XBV0-F1
#
_cell.length_a   1.000
_cell.length_b   1.000
_cell.length_c   1.000
_cell.angle_alpha   90.00
_cell.angle_beta   90.00
_cell.angle_gamma   90.00
#
_symmetry.space_group_name_H-M   'P 1'
#
loop_
_entity.id
_entity.type
_entity.pdbx_description
1 polymer ?
#
loop_
_entity_poly.entity_id
_entity_poly.type
_entity_poly.pdbx_seq_one_letter_code
_entity_poly.pdbx_strand_id
1 'polypeptide(L)'
;MSDLYAKVNDHYSSLAREDTAANEEHIRKVALSFGYNPADLSSIPDGANLGVSCGNPLAIAGLKEGETVVDLGSGGGFDVFQAAGKVGPTGKSIGVDISD
;
A
#
# COMPACT_ATOMS: atom_id res chain seq x y z
N MET A 1 -23.90 14.80 3.60
CA MET A 1 -22.58 14.77 2.93
C MET A 1 -21.46 14.47 3.91
N SER A 2 -21.44 15.05 5.13
CA SER A 2 -20.42 14.72 6.15
C SER A 2 -20.46 13.27 6.66
N ASP A 3 -21.65 12.68 6.81
CA ASP A 3 -21.82 11.30 7.32
C ASP A 3 -21.18 10.22 6.43
N LEU A 4 -21.17 10.41 5.10
CA LEU A 4 -20.54 9.44 4.19
C LEU A 4 -19.02 9.46 4.30
N TYR A 5 -18.40 10.65 4.31
CA TYR A 5 -16.95 10.78 4.45
C TYR A 5 -16.47 10.23 5.79
N ALA A 6 -17.21 10.48 6.88
CA ALA A 6 -16.93 9.91 8.18
C ALA A 6 -16.99 8.38 8.14
N LYS A 7 -18.05 7.79 7.57
CA LYS A 7 -18.18 6.33 7.43
C LYS A 7 -17.07 5.69 6.60
N VAL A 8 -16.65 6.35 5.51
CA VAL A 8 -15.53 5.88 4.69
C VAL A 8 -14.24 5.94 5.49
N ASN A 9 -13.96 7.06 6.16
CA ASN A 9 -12.78 7.20 7.01
C ASN A 9 -12.78 6.16 8.12
N ASP A 10 -13.86 6.03 8.90
CA ASP A 10 -13.97 5.08 10.00
C ASP A 10 -13.71 3.65 9.53
N HIS A 11 -14.23 3.27 8.36
CA HIS A 11 -14.02 1.93 7.79
C HIS A 11 -12.54 1.69 7.46
N TYR A 12 -11.88 2.58 6.72
CA TYR A 12 -10.48 2.39 6.35
C TYR A 12 -9.52 2.59 7.53
N SER A 13 -9.81 3.50 8.46
CA SER A 13 -9.11 3.66 9.74
C SER A 13 -9.21 2.40 10.60
N SER A 14 -10.34 1.68 10.58
CA SER A 14 -10.43 0.40 11.28
C SER A 14 -9.50 -0.65 10.69
N LEU A 15 -9.47 -0.77 9.36
CA LEU A 15 -8.59 -1.71 8.65
C LEU A 15 -7.10 -1.38 8.86
N ALA A 16 -6.75 -0.09 8.87
CA ALA A 16 -5.37 0.35 9.12
C ALA A 16 -4.84 -0.02 10.51
N ARG A 17 -5.74 -0.29 11.47
CA ARG A 17 -5.43 -0.67 12.85
C ARG A 17 -5.56 -2.18 13.11
N GLU A 18 -6.03 -2.95 12.14
CA GLU A 18 -6.20 -4.38 12.29
C GLU A 18 -4.86 -5.11 12.39
N ASP A 19 -4.84 -6.19 13.18
CA ASP A 19 -3.70 -7.09 13.21
C ASP A 19 -3.68 -7.95 11.93
N THR A 20 -2.84 -7.54 10.99
CA THR A 20 -2.68 -8.23 9.70
C THR A 20 -2.19 -9.67 9.83
N ALA A 21 -1.54 -10.06 10.93
CA ALA A 21 -1.08 -11.43 11.13
C ALA A 21 -2.24 -12.43 11.20
N ALA A 22 -3.42 -12.00 11.67
CA ALA A 22 -4.61 -12.84 11.71
C ALA A 22 -5.13 -13.21 10.31
N ASN A 23 -4.76 -12.44 9.27
CA ASN A 23 -5.29 -12.53 7.90
C ASN A 23 -4.20 -12.71 6.83
N GLU A 24 -2.99 -13.12 7.21
CA GLU A 24 -1.80 -13.13 6.34
C GLU A 24 -2.02 -13.92 5.03
N GLU A 25 -2.65 -15.09 5.09
CA GLU A 25 -2.92 -15.91 3.90
C GLU A 25 -3.85 -15.18 2.91
N HIS A 26 -4.89 -14.52 3.42
CA HIS A 26 -5.82 -13.75 2.60
C HIS A 26 -5.13 -12.55 1.94
N ILE A 27 -4.40 -11.78 2.75
CA ILE A 27 -3.65 -10.59 2.31
C ILE A 27 -2.67 -10.97 1.18
N ARG A 28 -1.95 -12.07 1.36
CA ARG A 28 -1.02 -12.60 0.35
C ARG A 28 -1.75 -13.01 -0.93
N LYS A 29 -2.88 -13.70 -0.82
CA LYS A 29 -3.67 -14.13 -1.98
C LYS A 29 -4.19 -12.94 -2.80
N VAL A 30 -4.62 -11.87 -2.15
CA VAL A 30 -5.05 -10.64 -2.83
C VAL A 30 -3.90 -10.03 -3.63
N ALA A 31 -2.72 -9.85 -3.03
CA ALA A 31 -1.55 -9.29 -3.71
C ALA A 31 -1.13 -10.14 -4.94
N LEU A 32 -1.09 -11.46 -4.81
CA LEU A 32 -0.75 -12.35 -5.93
C LEU A 32 -1.78 -12.27 -7.07
N SER A 33 -3.06 -12.08 -6.74
CA SER A 33 -4.13 -11.95 -7.74
C SER A 33 -3.98 -10.68 -8.58
N PHE A 34 -3.36 -9.63 -8.03
CA PHE A 34 -3.03 -8.40 -8.75
C PHE A 34 -1.62 -8.41 -9.39
N GLY A 35 -0.92 -9.54 -9.34
CA GLY A 35 0.36 -9.72 -10.02
C GLY A 35 1.55 -9.09 -9.31
N TYR A 36 1.47 -8.84 -7.99
CA TYR A 36 2.67 -8.49 -7.22
C TYR A 36 3.63 -9.69 -7.16
N ASN A 37 4.92 -9.39 -7.26
CA ASN A 37 5.98 -10.39 -7.19
C ASN A 37 6.14 -10.87 -5.72
N PRO A 38 6.08 -12.18 -5.43
CA PRO A 38 6.30 -12.71 -4.08
C PRO A 38 7.61 -12.25 -3.42
N ALA A 39 8.67 -11.99 -4.19
CA ALA A 39 9.93 -11.51 -3.66
C ALA A 39 9.81 -10.08 -3.12
N ASP A 40 9.06 -9.22 -3.79
CA ASP A 40 8.84 -7.83 -3.39
C ASP A 40 7.99 -7.77 -2.11
N LEU A 41 7.07 -8.73 -1.92
CA LEU A 41 6.26 -8.85 -0.71
C LEU A 41 7.08 -9.11 0.56
N SER A 42 8.27 -9.70 0.45
CA SER A 42 9.15 -9.96 1.58
C SER A 42 10.03 -8.76 1.97
N SER A 43 10.03 -7.71 1.13
CA SER A 43 10.90 -6.53 1.28
C SER A 43 10.22 -5.35 1.98
N ILE A 44 8.92 -5.46 2.25
CA ILE A 44 8.11 -4.43 2.92
C ILE A 44 7.95 -4.74 4.41
N PRO A 45 7.68 -3.73 5.26
CA PRO A 45 7.38 -3.96 6.66
C PRO A 45 6.12 -4.81 6.87
N ASP A 46 6.12 -5.61 7.95
CA ASP A 46 4.92 -6.29 8.43
C ASP A 46 3.80 -5.28 8.69
N GLY A 47 2.57 -5.63 8.34
CA GLY A 47 1.42 -4.72 8.46
C GLY A 47 1.27 -3.68 7.35
N ALA A 48 2.24 -3.53 6.45
CA ALA A 48 2.13 -2.54 5.36
C ALA A 48 1.07 -2.92 4.32
N ASN A 49 0.85 -4.22 4.10
CA ASN A 49 -0.18 -4.71 3.19
C ASN A 49 -1.46 -5.07 3.97
N LEU A 50 -2.49 -4.24 3.81
CA LEU A 50 -3.80 -4.41 4.47
C LEU A 50 -4.74 -5.37 3.71
N GLY A 51 -4.34 -5.91 2.55
CA GLY A 51 -5.14 -6.86 1.77
C GLY A 51 -6.36 -6.26 1.06
N VAL A 52 -6.48 -4.94 1.00
CA VAL A 52 -7.62 -4.23 0.39
C VAL A 52 -7.27 -3.48 -0.90
N SER A 53 -6.13 -3.81 -1.51
CA SER A 53 -5.74 -3.23 -2.80
C SER A 53 -6.72 -3.60 -3.91
N CYS A 54 -6.86 -2.72 -4.90
CA CYS A 54 -7.67 -2.92 -6.11
C CYS A 54 -6.82 -3.12 -7.38
N GLY A 55 -5.49 -3.16 -7.27
CA GLY A 55 -4.59 -3.28 -8.42
C GLY A 55 -3.11 -3.27 -8.04
N ASN A 56 -2.23 -3.28 -9.06
CA ASN A 56 -0.78 -3.09 -8.92
C ASN A 56 -0.33 -1.89 -9.76
N PRO A 57 -0.32 -0.66 -9.21
CA PRO A 57 0.05 0.54 -9.95
C PRO A 57 1.53 0.54 -10.38
N LEU A 58 2.39 -0.12 -9.60
CA LEU A 58 3.83 -0.18 -9.87
C LEU A 58 4.18 -1.01 -11.11
N ALA A 59 3.30 -1.92 -11.54
CA ALA A 59 3.49 -2.69 -12.77
C ALA A 59 3.51 -1.82 -14.03
N ILE A 60 2.87 -0.64 -13.99
CA ILE A 60 2.74 0.27 -15.15
C ILE A 60 3.36 1.65 -14.92
N ALA A 61 3.74 1.99 -13.68
CA ALA A 61 4.26 3.31 -13.34
C ALA A 61 5.63 3.63 -13.98
N GLY A 62 6.45 2.62 -14.29
CA GLY A 62 7.74 2.81 -14.95
C GLY A 62 8.74 3.67 -14.16
N LEU A 63 8.67 3.62 -12.82
CA LEU A 63 9.47 4.43 -11.91
C LEU A 63 10.98 4.29 -12.17
N LYS A 64 11.69 5.42 -12.07
CA LYS A 64 13.14 5.51 -12.27
C LYS A 64 13.85 6.00 -11.00
N GLU A 65 15.13 5.68 -10.92
CA GLU A 65 15.99 6.14 -9.84
C GLU A 65 16.02 7.69 -9.78
N GLY A 66 15.93 8.24 -8.57
CA GLY A 66 15.90 9.69 -8.32
C GLY A 66 14.53 10.35 -8.46
N GLU A 67 13.50 9.64 -8.93
CA GLU A 67 12.16 10.21 -9.06
C GLU A 67 11.48 10.43 -7.70
N THR A 68 10.51 11.36 -7.68
CA THR A 68 9.60 11.54 -6.55
C THR A 68 8.22 11.04 -6.95
N VAL A 69 7.65 10.14 -6.14
CA VAL A 69 6.32 9.56 -6.33
C VAL A 69 5.42 9.87 -5.14
N VAL A 70 4.15 10.12 -5.42
CA VAL A 70 3.09 10.31 -4.42
C VAL A 70 2.04 9.24 -4.63
N ASP A 71 1.77 8.48 -3.57
CA ASP A 71 0.72 7.47 -3.50
C ASP A 71 -0.49 8.03 -2.72
N LEU A 72 -1.67 8.01 -3.33
CA LEU A 72 -2.89 8.61 -2.79
C LEU A 72 -3.87 7.50 -2.39
N GLY A 73 -4.10 7.36 -1.09
CA GLY A 73 -4.76 6.19 -0.50
C GLY A 73 -3.77 5.08 -0.17
N SER A 74 -2.62 5.45 0.40
CA SER A 74 -1.50 4.53 0.62
C SER A 74 -1.75 3.43 1.66
N GLY A 75 -2.77 3.58 2.51
CA GLY A 75 -3.08 2.70 3.63
C GLY A 75 -1.85 2.46 4.51
N GLY A 76 -1.54 1.19 4.77
CA GLY A 76 -0.34 0.77 5.49
C GLY A 76 0.99 1.01 4.74
N GLY A 77 0.96 1.51 3.51
CA GLY A 77 2.15 1.88 2.73
C GLY A 77 2.64 0.81 1.76
N PHE A 78 1.81 -0.18 1.40
CA PHE A 78 2.21 -1.31 0.55
C PHE A 78 2.91 -0.90 -0.76
N ASP A 79 2.34 0.05 -1.50
CA ASP A 79 2.94 0.55 -2.74
C ASP A 79 4.05 1.58 -2.48
N VAL A 80 3.92 2.40 -1.42
CA VAL A 80 4.93 3.38 -1.00
C VAL A 80 6.29 2.71 -0.75
N PHE A 81 6.32 1.61 0.00
CA PHE A 81 7.58 0.92 0.34
C PHE A 81 8.20 0.24 -0.88
N GLN A 82 7.39 -0.38 -1.74
CA GLN A 82 7.89 -0.97 -2.97
C GLN A 82 8.40 0.10 -3.95
N ALA A 83 7.72 1.25 -4.03
CA ALA A 83 8.15 2.38 -4.84
C ALA A 83 9.46 2.98 -4.32
N ALA A 84 9.66 3.04 -2.99
CA ALA A 84 10.91 3.50 -2.37
C ALA A 84 12.11 2.69 -2.85
N GLY A 85 11.96 1.37 -2.97
CA GLY A 85 13.01 0.50 -3.53
C GLY A 85 13.33 0.79 -5.00
N LYS A 86 12.32 1.18 -5.80
CA LYS A 86 12.48 1.46 -7.23
C LYS A 86 13.10 2.83 -7.51
N VAL A 87 12.71 3.87 -6.74
CA VAL A 87 13.26 5.23 -6.91
C VAL A 87 14.62 5.41 -6.24
N GLY A 88 15.03 4.47 -5.37
CA GLY A 88 16.37 4.42 -4.81
C GLY A 88 16.68 5.55 -3.80
N PRO A 89 17.93 5.60 -3.30
CA PRO A 89 18.32 6.48 -2.18
C PRO A 89 18.32 7.97 -2.52
N THR A 90 18.31 8.33 -3.80
CA THR A 90 18.24 9.72 -4.29
C THR A 90 16.82 10.16 -4.61
N GLY A 91 15.87 9.22 -4.68
CA GLY A 91 14.46 9.47 -4.93
C GLY A 91 13.65 9.65 -3.65
N LYS A 92 12.33 9.82 -3.82
CA LYS A 92 11.38 9.96 -2.71
C LYS A 92 10.09 9.19 -3.01
N SER A 93 9.58 8.48 -2.01
CA SER A 93 8.27 7.85 -2.03
C SER A 93 7.43 8.40 -0.89
N ILE A 94 6.27 8.97 -1.20
CA ILE A 94 5.42 9.70 -0.25
C ILE A 94 4.03 9.08 -0.27
N GLY A 95 3.59 8.52 0.87
CA GLY A 95 2.22 8.07 1.07
C GLY A 95 1.34 9.18 1.65
N VAL A 96 0.12 9.31 1.14
CA VAL A 96 -0.92 10.16 1.69
C VAL A 96 -2.18 9.31 1.86
N ASP A 97 -2.65 9.19 3.10
CA ASP A 97 -3.91 8.52 3.41
C ASP A 97 -4.80 9.42 4.26
N ILE A 98 -6.10 9.15 4.25
CA ILE A 98 -7.09 9.84 5.08
C ILE A 98 -7.24 9.16 6.45
N SER A 99 -6.83 7.89 6.55
CA SER A 99 -7.03 7.03 7.72
C SER A 99 -6.13 7.43 8.88
N ASP A 100 -6.63 7.30 10.11
CA ASP A 100 -5.94 7.65 11.37
C ASP A 100 -5.27 6.44 12.06
#